data_AF-A0A4D4KTK4-F1
#
_entry.id   AF-A0A4D4KTK4-F1
#
_cell.length_a   1.000
_cell.length_b   1.000
_cell.length_c   1.000
_cell.angle_alpha   90.00
_cell.angle_beta   90.00
_cell.angle_gamma   90.00
#
_symmetry.space_group_name_H-M   'P 1'
#
loop_
_entity.id
_entity.type
_entity.pdbx_description
1 polymer ?
#
loop_
_entity_poly.entity_id
_entity_poly.type
_entity_poly.pdbx_seq_one_letter_code
_entity_poly.pdbx_strand_id
1 'polypeptide(L)'
;MRKGRRGSVVLGPQSAAADSALARGAGALRDFWQRTRDDEAGTSVLVHDFTDPLPDDGDGTEGWDTRFLGDLYQDLSEAARKNYALLQTPEFVEEFILDRTMNPVVRERGGVEGLKMIDPTCGSGHFVLGAFRRLVREWAARRPELDAHARVRGALESVHGVDINPFAVAIARFRLLIAAMAAAGVRTLGEAAGYDWPMQLAVGDSLIKPRQVTDQLFTAEADPLAEFKYATEDIQERPYLLDEGRYDVVVGNPPYITVKDKQLNKLYRELYDACQGTYALSVPFAQRFFELAKKGGGDGKGTAWSARSRPTLS
;
A
#
# COMPACT_ATOMS: atom_id res chain seq x y z
N MET A 1 20.73 -40.62 -46.20
CA MET A 1 21.39 -41.03 -44.95
C MET A 1 22.31 -39.90 -44.47
N ARG A 2 22.18 -39.51 -43.20
CA ARG A 2 22.88 -38.39 -42.50
C ARG A 2 24.40 -38.55 -42.42
N LYS A 3 25.10 -37.40 -42.38
CA LYS A 3 26.16 -36.95 -41.43
C LYS A 3 26.89 -35.78 -42.12
N GLY A 4 27.13 -34.59 -41.58
CA GLY A 4 27.09 -34.05 -40.22
C GLY A 4 28.22 -33.03 -40.14
N ARG A 5 27.98 -31.74 -40.45
CA ARG A 5 28.98 -30.66 -40.24
C ARG A 5 28.78 -30.10 -38.83
N ARG A 6 29.75 -30.35 -37.95
CA ARG A 6 29.91 -29.60 -36.70
C ARG A 6 30.39 -28.20 -37.06
N GLY A 7 29.54 -27.20 -36.89
CA GLY A 7 29.98 -25.82 -36.77
C GLY A 7 30.32 -25.57 -35.31
N SER A 8 31.60 -25.37 -34.99
CA SER A 8 31.99 -24.81 -33.70
C SER A 8 31.56 -23.36 -33.66
N VAL A 9 30.64 -23.00 -32.76
CA VAL A 9 30.40 -21.61 -32.40
C VAL A 9 31.63 -21.17 -31.60
N VAL A 10 32.52 -20.42 -32.24
CA VAL A 10 33.61 -19.73 -31.55
C VAL A 10 32.96 -18.56 -30.82
N LEU A 11 32.75 -18.72 -29.51
CA LEU A 11 32.45 -17.60 -28.62
C LEU A 11 33.67 -16.66 -28.62
N GLY A 12 33.52 -15.50 -29.26
CA GLY A 12 34.56 -14.46 -29.26
C GLY A 12 34.83 -13.92 -27.85
N PRO A 13 35.99 -13.26 -27.64
CA PRO A 13 36.48 -12.79 -26.34
C PRO A 13 35.62 -11.70 -25.64
N GLN A 14 34.50 -11.28 -26.23
CA GLN A 14 33.63 -10.27 -25.65
C GLN A 14 32.72 -10.78 -24.52
N SER A 15 32.41 -12.08 -24.46
CA SER A 15 31.56 -12.65 -23.38
C SER A 15 32.29 -12.72 -22.03
N ALA A 16 33.55 -13.16 -22.01
CA ALA A 16 34.35 -13.28 -20.79
C ALA A 16 34.66 -11.92 -20.14
N ALA A 17 34.80 -10.86 -20.93
CA ALA A 17 35.05 -9.51 -20.41
C ALA A 17 33.82 -8.93 -19.68
N ALA A 18 32.61 -9.16 -20.22
CA ALA A 18 31.35 -8.76 -19.58
C ALA A 18 31.12 -9.53 -18.27
N ASP A 19 31.37 -10.85 -18.26
CA ASP A 19 31.29 -11.66 -17.04
C ASP A 19 32.30 -11.20 -15.97
N SER A 20 33.52 -10.82 -16.37
CA SER A 20 34.53 -10.30 -15.42
C SER A 20 34.20 -8.91 -14.87
N ALA A 21 33.50 -8.08 -15.63
CA ALA A 21 33.05 -6.76 -15.19
C ALA A 21 31.87 -6.88 -14.23
N LEU A 22 30.92 -7.77 -14.53
CA LEU A 22 29.79 -8.10 -13.66
C LEU A 22 30.27 -8.72 -12.34
N ALA A 23 31.22 -9.65 -12.40
CA ALA A 23 31.82 -10.27 -11.22
C ALA A 23 32.60 -9.26 -10.35
N ARG A 24 33.34 -8.32 -10.97
CA ARG A 24 34.00 -7.23 -10.24
C ARG A 24 33.00 -6.26 -9.61
N GLY A 25 31.91 -5.94 -10.31
CA GLY A 25 30.83 -5.12 -9.76
C GLY A 25 30.14 -5.79 -8.56
N ALA A 26 29.81 -7.07 -8.67
CA ALA A 26 29.25 -7.85 -7.56
C ALA A 26 30.21 -7.96 -6.37
N GLY A 27 31.50 -8.15 -6.63
CA GLY A 27 32.55 -8.11 -5.60
C GLY A 27 32.62 -6.76 -4.90
N ALA A 28 32.63 -5.65 -5.66
CA ALA A 28 32.66 -4.30 -5.10
C ALA A 28 31.42 -3.97 -4.25
N LEU A 29 30.23 -4.41 -4.67
CA LEU A 29 29.01 -4.29 -3.86
C LEU A 29 29.11 -5.10 -2.57
N ARG A 30 29.61 -6.34 -2.64
CA ARG A 30 29.77 -7.17 -1.45
C ARG A 30 30.77 -6.55 -0.47
N ASP A 31 31.92 -6.10 -0.95
CA ASP A 31 32.96 -5.49 -0.13
C ASP A 31 32.50 -4.14 0.45
N PHE A 32 31.63 -3.42 -0.26
CA PHE A 32 30.95 -2.24 0.26
C PHE A 32 30.03 -2.60 1.41
N TRP A 33 29.10 -3.55 1.24
CA TRP A 33 28.12 -3.92 2.27
C TRP A 33 28.72 -4.66 3.48
N GLN A 34 29.83 -5.40 3.28
CA GLN A 34 30.51 -6.14 4.33
C GLN A 34 31.64 -5.34 5.00
N ARG A 35 31.83 -4.06 4.64
CA ARG A 35 32.86 -3.22 5.23
C ARG A 35 32.62 -3.11 6.74
N THR A 36 33.64 -3.40 7.54
CA THR A 36 33.63 -3.23 9.00
C THR A 36 34.58 -2.14 9.47
N ARG A 37 34.35 -1.62 10.66
CA ARG A 37 35.24 -0.74 11.43
C ARG A 37 35.26 -1.21 12.89
N ASP A 38 36.31 -0.92 13.62
CA ASP A 38 36.33 -1.18 15.05
C ASP A 38 35.65 -0.04 15.81
N ASP A 39 34.78 -0.37 16.76
CA ASP A 39 34.17 0.60 17.68
C ASP A 39 35.14 1.00 18.82
N GLU A 40 34.69 1.86 19.74
CA GLU A 40 35.50 2.33 20.86
C GLU A 40 35.95 1.20 21.82
N ALA A 41 35.28 0.05 21.78
CA ALA A 41 35.61 -1.14 22.56
C ALA A 41 36.50 -2.13 21.79
N GLY A 42 36.88 -1.83 20.54
CA GLY A 42 37.68 -2.70 19.67
C GLY A 42 36.89 -3.82 19.00
N THR A 43 35.55 -3.71 18.97
CA THR A 43 34.67 -4.69 18.32
C THR A 43 34.46 -4.31 16.87
N SER A 44 34.67 -5.27 15.95
CA SER A 44 34.44 -5.04 14.53
C SER A 44 32.93 -4.99 14.23
N VAL A 45 32.44 -3.81 13.86
CA VAL A 45 31.03 -3.54 13.51
C VAL A 45 30.91 -3.18 12.04
N LEU A 46 29.74 -3.45 11.43
CA LEU A 46 29.48 -3.03 10.05
C LEU A 46 29.53 -1.50 9.94
N VAL A 47 30.21 -1.00 8.91
CA VAL A 47 30.20 0.43 8.56
C VAL A 47 28.83 0.82 8.00
N HIS A 48 28.18 -0.11 7.32
CA HIS A 48 26.87 0.07 6.71
C HIS A 48 25.88 -0.93 7.34
N ASP A 49 25.35 -0.56 8.51
CA ASP A 49 24.33 -1.32 9.22
C ASP A 49 22.94 -0.72 8.91
N PHE A 50 22.04 -1.55 8.38
CA PHE A 50 20.64 -1.21 8.09
C PHE A 50 19.67 -2.03 8.93
N THR A 51 20.16 -2.67 9.99
CA THR A 51 19.28 -3.30 10.95
C THR A 51 18.42 -2.24 11.61
N ASP A 52 17.13 -2.51 11.67
CA ASP A 52 16.17 -1.71 12.42
C ASP A 52 15.53 -2.63 13.45
N PRO A 53 16.17 -2.87 14.60
CA PRO A 53 15.76 -3.91 15.53
C PRO A 53 14.37 -3.62 16.10
N LEU A 54 13.57 -4.68 16.24
CA LEU A 54 12.31 -4.59 16.97
C LEU A 54 12.62 -4.49 18.48
N PRO A 55 12.23 -3.41 19.18
CA PRO A 55 12.39 -3.30 20.62
C PRO A 55 11.63 -4.42 21.33
N ASP A 56 12.18 -4.92 22.44
CA ASP A 56 11.52 -5.91 23.30
C ASP A 56 10.69 -5.20 24.38
N ASP A 57 9.81 -4.30 23.94
CA ASP A 57 8.94 -3.49 24.80
C ASP A 57 7.47 -3.99 24.81
N GLY A 58 7.16 -4.98 23.97
CA GLY A 58 5.83 -5.56 23.82
C GLY A 58 4.83 -4.72 23.02
N ASP A 59 5.23 -3.56 22.48
CA ASP A 59 4.40 -2.77 21.56
C ASP A 59 4.48 -3.35 20.15
N GLY A 60 5.70 -3.65 19.69
CA GLY A 60 5.95 -4.24 18.37
C GLY A 60 5.48 -3.37 17.20
N THR A 61 5.21 -2.08 17.43
CA THR A 61 4.83 -1.12 16.38
C THR A 61 5.95 -0.16 15.97
N GLU A 62 7.05 -0.15 16.72
CA GLU A 62 8.29 0.59 16.46
C GLU A 62 9.42 -0.37 16.07
N GLY A 63 10.22 -0.07 15.05
CA GLY A 63 11.20 -0.99 14.46
C GLY A 63 10.66 -1.80 13.27
N TRP A 64 11.56 -2.50 12.57
CA TRP A 64 11.27 -3.13 11.26
C TRP A 64 10.59 -2.18 10.26
N ASP A 65 11.08 -0.94 10.15
CA ASP A 65 10.54 0.03 9.22
C ASP A 65 10.72 -0.42 7.78
N THR A 66 9.62 -0.37 7.06
CA THR A 66 9.51 -0.75 5.66
C THR A 66 9.11 0.44 4.77
N ARG A 67 9.10 1.66 5.33
CA ARG A 67 8.77 2.89 4.60
C ARG A 67 9.66 3.08 3.37
N PHE A 68 10.95 2.80 3.52
CA PHE A 68 11.91 2.92 2.42
C PHE A 68 11.52 2.11 1.18
N LEU A 69 10.75 1.02 1.30
CA LEU A 69 10.27 0.26 0.14
C LEU A 69 9.24 1.04 -0.68
N GLY A 70 8.42 1.85 0.01
CA GLY A 70 7.51 2.81 -0.63
C GLY A 70 8.29 3.87 -1.40
N ASP A 71 9.36 4.40 -0.79
CA ASP A 71 10.22 5.43 -1.38
C ASP A 71 10.99 4.88 -2.60
N LEU A 72 11.62 3.72 -2.42
CA LEU A 72 12.43 3.07 -3.44
C LEU A 72 11.62 2.73 -4.69
N TYR A 73 10.39 2.24 -4.55
CA TYR A 73 9.54 1.96 -5.71
C TYR A 73 9.24 3.22 -6.53
N GLN A 74 9.07 4.36 -5.87
CA GLN A 74 8.80 5.63 -6.54
C GLN A 74 10.03 6.14 -7.30
N ASP A 75 11.21 5.93 -6.73
CA ASP A 75 12.48 6.33 -7.33
C ASP A 75 12.91 5.41 -8.47
N LEU A 76 12.62 4.11 -8.36
CA LEU A 76 12.98 3.11 -9.37
C LEU A 76 12.13 3.19 -10.65
N SER A 77 11.00 3.90 -10.65
CA SER A 77 10.11 3.94 -11.81
C SER A 77 9.68 5.36 -12.17
N GLU A 78 10.46 6.02 -13.05
CA GLU A 78 10.07 7.28 -13.68
C GLU A 78 8.71 7.17 -14.38
N ALA A 79 8.42 6.01 -14.97
CA ALA A 79 7.13 5.70 -15.57
C ALA A 79 6.01 5.64 -14.52
N ALA A 80 6.24 5.04 -13.35
CA ALA A 80 5.25 5.03 -12.28
C ALA A 80 5.02 6.43 -11.71
N ARG A 81 6.09 7.20 -11.49
CA ARG A 81 5.99 8.58 -10.98
C ARG A 81 5.19 9.49 -11.92
N LYS A 82 5.39 9.35 -13.24
CA LYS A 82 4.69 10.17 -14.26
C LYS A 82 3.26 9.70 -14.55
N ASN A 83 3.00 8.39 -14.51
CA ASN A 83 1.70 7.80 -14.85
C ASN A 83 0.73 7.75 -13.67
N TYR A 84 1.24 7.64 -12.42
CA TYR A 84 0.41 7.49 -11.22
C TYR A 84 0.50 8.67 -10.25
N ALA A 85 1.27 9.73 -10.59
CA ALA A 85 1.39 10.96 -9.80
C ALA A 85 1.66 10.69 -8.30
N LEU A 86 2.56 9.75 -8.04
CA LEU A 86 2.96 9.27 -6.72
C LEU A 86 3.71 10.36 -5.95
N LEU A 87 2.98 11.21 -5.22
CA LEU A 87 3.54 12.08 -4.17
C LEU A 87 3.24 11.44 -2.82
N GLN A 88 4.27 11.14 -2.03
CA GLN A 88 4.06 10.62 -0.69
C GLN A 88 3.41 11.64 0.21
N THR A 89 2.56 11.14 1.10
CA THR A 89 2.12 11.85 2.29
C THR A 89 3.28 11.78 3.30
N PRO A 90 3.90 12.90 3.68
CA PRO A 90 4.88 12.91 4.76
C PRO A 90 4.27 12.33 6.05
N GLU A 91 5.09 11.70 6.90
CA GLU A 91 4.61 11.05 8.13
C GLU A 91 3.73 11.94 8.99
N PHE A 92 4.19 13.16 9.24
CA PHE A 92 3.45 14.11 10.07
C PHE A 92 2.08 14.46 9.48
N VAL A 93 1.91 14.39 8.15
CA VAL A 93 0.62 14.65 7.49
C VAL A 93 -0.30 13.44 7.65
N GLU A 94 0.25 12.23 7.51
CA GLU A 94 -0.48 10.99 7.75
C GLU A 94 -1.00 10.94 9.19
N GLU A 95 -0.09 11.13 10.16
CA GLU A 95 -0.44 11.15 11.58
C GLU A 95 -1.45 12.22 11.91
N PHE A 96 -1.25 13.44 11.42
CA PHE A 96 -2.18 14.54 11.63
C PHE A 96 -3.58 14.23 11.11
N ILE A 97 -3.68 13.62 9.93
CA ILE A 97 -4.98 13.23 9.35
C ILE A 97 -5.63 12.14 10.19
N LEU A 98 -4.89 11.10 10.58
CA LEU A 98 -5.42 10.02 11.42
C LEU A 98 -5.83 10.54 12.81
N ASP A 99 -5.09 11.46 13.39
CA ASP A 99 -5.43 12.11 14.66
C ASP A 99 -6.75 12.89 14.59
N ARG A 100 -7.05 13.49 13.45
CA ARG A 100 -8.26 14.30 13.23
C ARG A 100 -9.45 13.51 12.70
N THR A 101 -9.24 12.27 12.25
CA THR A 101 -10.31 11.44 11.66
C THR A 101 -10.61 10.23 12.50
N MET A 102 -9.59 9.43 12.82
CA MET A 102 -9.74 8.14 13.47
C MET A 102 -9.87 8.25 14.99
N ASN A 103 -9.01 9.02 15.66
CA ASN A 103 -9.06 9.15 17.13
C ASN A 103 -10.44 9.66 17.64
N PRO A 104 -11.09 10.64 16.99
CA PRO A 104 -12.45 11.04 17.37
C PRO A 104 -13.47 9.90 17.27
N VAL A 105 -13.41 9.11 16.19
CA VAL A 105 -14.31 7.96 15.98
C VAL A 105 -14.12 6.90 17.06
N VAL A 106 -12.87 6.55 17.39
CA VAL A 106 -12.60 5.57 18.44
C VAL A 106 -13.14 6.05 19.78
N ARG A 107 -12.97 7.34 20.10
CA ARG A 107 -13.51 7.95 21.32
C ARG A 107 -15.04 7.96 21.34
N GLU A 108 -15.68 8.36 20.25
CA GLU A 108 -17.15 8.43 20.13
C GLU A 108 -17.81 7.05 20.23
N ARG A 109 -17.17 6.02 19.68
CA ARG A 109 -17.63 4.64 19.76
C ARG A 109 -17.36 3.98 21.11
N GLY A 110 -16.37 4.48 21.85
CA GLY A 110 -15.89 3.87 23.08
C GLY A 110 -15.05 2.60 22.88
N GLY A 111 -14.65 2.28 21.65
CA GLY A 111 -13.94 1.05 21.34
C GLY A 111 -13.53 0.94 19.87
N VAL A 112 -12.72 -0.09 19.57
CA VAL A 112 -12.18 -0.38 18.24
C VAL A 112 -12.86 -1.58 17.58
N GLU A 113 -13.63 -2.35 18.34
CA GLU A 113 -14.37 -3.51 17.88
C GLU A 113 -15.31 -3.16 16.74
N GLY A 114 -15.09 -3.79 15.57
CA GLY A 114 -15.89 -3.55 14.37
C GLY A 114 -15.70 -2.16 13.74
N LEU A 115 -14.63 -1.44 14.08
CA LEU A 115 -14.24 -0.22 13.37
C LEU A 115 -13.80 -0.57 11.96
N LYS A 116 -14.26 0.17 10.96
CA LYS A 116 -13.82 -0.02 9.58
C LYS A 116 -13.28 1.29 9.03
N MET A 117 -12.04 1.26 8.55
CA MET A 117 -11.38 2.33 7.82
C MET A 117 -11.04 1.86 6.40
N ILE A 118 -11.12 2.76 5.43
CA ILE A 118 -10.57 2.54 4.08
C ILE A 118 -9.69 3.70 3.60
N ASP A 119 -8.63 3.35 2.88
CA ASP A 119 -7.95 4.23 1.94
C ASP A 119 -8.21 3.78 0.48
N PRO A 120 -9.09 4.45 -0.27
CA PRO A 120 -9.43 4.07 -1.65
C PRO A 120 -8.35 4.52 -2.66
N THR A 121 -7.21 5.02 -2.18
CA THR A 121 -6.04 5.42 -2.98
C THR A 121 -4.76 5.05 -2.21
N CYS A 122 -4.70 3.80 -1.74
CA CYS A 122 -3.78 3.44 -0.66
C CYS A 122 -2.30 3.53 -1.03
N GLY A 123 -1.97 3.50 -2.33
CA GLY A 123 -0.60 3.44 -2.80
C GLY A 123 0.16 2.33 -2.11
N SER A 124 1.34 2.65 -1.58
CA SER A 124 2.18 1.73 -0.80
C SER A 124 1.70 1.50 0.65
N GLY A 125 0.53 2.00 1.04
CA GLY A 125 -0.16 1.65 2.29
C GLY A 125 0.11 2.56 3.48
N HIS A 126 0.50 3.83 3.28
CA HIS A 126 0.83 4.75 4.38
C HIS A 126 -0.30 4.88 5.43
N PHE A 127 -1.48 5.35 5.01
CA PHE A 127 -2.62 5.47 5.92
C PHE A 127 -3.09 4.12 6.48
N VAL A 128 -3.01 3.05 5.69
CA VAL A 128 -3.37 1.69 6.11
C VAL A 128 -2.45 1.23 7.25
N LEU A 129 -1.14 1.37 7.10
CA LEU A 129 -0.15 1.00 8.12
C LEU A 129 -0.25 1.89 9.36
N GLY A 130 -0.39 3.21 9.17
CA GLY A 130 -0.57 4.15 10.28
C GLY A 130 -1.78 3.82 11.14
N ALA A 131 -2.92 3.55 10.50
CA ALA A 131 -4.12 3.13 11.20
C ALA A 131 -3.98 1.74 11.83
N PHE A 132 -3.33 0.79 11.17
CA PHE A 132 -3.06 -0.54 11.73
C PHE A 132 -2.28 -0.44 13.04
N ARG A 133 -1.16 0.29 13.06
CA ARG A 133 -0.35 0.50 14.27
C ARG A 133 -1.15 1.16 15.39
N ARG A 134 -1.95 2.18 15.07
CA ARG A 134 -2.86 2.83 16.02
C ARG A 134 -3.88 1.86 16.59
N LEU A 135 -4.49 1.03 15.74
CA LEU A 135 -5.46 0.02 16.18
C LEU A 135 -4.83 -1.02 17.08
N VAL A 136 -3.65 -1.54 16.76
CA VAL A 136 -2.93 -2.50 17.60
C VAL A 136 -2.75 -1.94 19.02
N ARG A 137 -2.29 -0.69 19.13
CA ARG A 137 -2.14 -0.01 20.44
C ARG A 137 -3.48 0.18 21.16
N GLU A 138 -4.51 0.59 20.44
CA GLU A 138 -5.85 0.78 21.03
C GLU A 138 -6.49 -0.55 21.48
N TRP A 139 -6.27 -1.64 20.74
CA TRP A 139 -6.66 -3.00 21.11
C TRP A 139 -5.88 -3.49 22.33
N ALA A 140 -4.56 -3.29 22.39
CA ALA A 140 -3.74 -3.64 23.55
C ALA A 140 -4.18 -2.89 24.82
N ALA A 141 -4.48 -1.59 24.70
CA ALA A 141 -4.91 -0.78 25.83
C ALA A 141 -6.30 -1.15 26.36
N ARG A 142 -7.24 -1.51 25.48
CA ARG A 142 -8.64 -1.77 25.87
C ARG A 142 -8.94 -3.22 26.15
N ARG A 143 -8.23 -4.14 25.47
CA ARG A 143 -8.45 -5.57 25.52
C ARG A 143 -7.15 -6.31 25.89
N PRO A 144 -6.53 -5.98 27.04
CA PRO A 144 -5.26 -6.59 27.45
C PRO A 144 -5.37 -8.09 27.71
N GLU A 145 -6.59 -8.61 27.90
CA GLU A 145 -6.86 -10.03 28.08
C GLU A 145 -6.76 -10.86 26.80
N LEU A 146 -6.80 -10.22 25.63
CA LEU A 146 -6.60 -10.90 24.34
C LEU A 146 -5.10 -11.11 24.09
N ASP A 147 -4.74 -12.22 23.45
CA ASP A 147 -3.36 -12.41 22.98
C ASP A 147 -3.01 -11.42 21.84
N ALA A 148 -1.71 -11.31 21.53
CA ALA A 148 -1.22 -10.38 20.51
C ALA A 148 -1.78 -10.71 19.11
N HIS A 149 -1.98 -11.99 18.77
CA HIS A 149 -2.48 -12.40 17.46
C HIS A 149 -3.94 -12.01 17.27
N ALA A 150 -4.78 -12.16 18.30
CA ALA A 150 -6.17 -11.75 18.29
C ALA A 150 -6.29 -10.22 18.12
N ARG A 151 -5.42 -9.45 18.79
CA ARG A 151 -5.36 -7.99 18.65
C ARG A 151 -4.90 -7.57 17.25
N VAL A 152 -3.85 -8.18 16.72
CA VAL A 152 -3.36 -7.96 15.36
C VAL A 152 -4.43 -8.31 14.32
N ARG A 153 -5.11 -9.45 14.48
CA ARG A 153 -6.23 -9.83 13.61
C ARG A 153 -7.33 -8.78 13.62
N GLY A 154 -7.77 -8.33 14.81
CA GLY A 154 -8.80 -7.30 14.94
C GLY A 154 -8.41 -5.98 14.28
N ALA A 155 -7.14 -5.60 14.36
CA ALA A 155 -6.60 -4.44 13.65
C ALA A 155 -6.59 -4.64 12.12
N LEU A 156 -6.18 -5.81 11.62
CA LEU A 156 -6.19 -6.14 10.19
C LEU A 156 -7.60 -6.18 9.59
N GLU A 157 -8.58 -6.70 10.33
CA GLU A 157 -10.00 -6.71 9.91
C GLU A 157 -10.59 -5.30 9.77
N SER A 158 -9.96 -4.30 10.41
CA SER A 158 -10.44 -2.92 10.46
C SER A 158 -9.86 -2.04 9.35
N VAL A 159 -8.68 -2.36 8.82
CA VAL A 159 -7.98 -1.54 7.81
C VAL A 159 -8.19 -2.08 6.40
N HIS A 160 -8.61 -1.24 5.48
CA HIS A 160 -8.91 -1.62 4.10
C HIS A 160 -8.23 -0.65 3.13
N GLY A 161 -7.95 -1.11 1.92
CA GLY A 161 -7.33 -0.24 0.92
C GLY A 161 -7.49 -0.73 -0.50
N VAL A 162 -7.55 0.23 -1.43
CA VAL A 162 -7.63 -0.03 -2.86
C VAL A 162 -6.68 0.89 -3.59
N ASP A 163 -5.97 0.37 -4.59
CA ASP A 163 -5.18 1.19 -5.51
C ASP A 163 -5.19 0.59 -6.92
N ILE A 164 -5.13 1.45 -7.93
CA ILE A 164 -5.11 1.02 -9.33
C ILE A 164 -3.77 0.40 -9.74
N ASN A 165 -2.70 0.65 -8.98
CA ASN A 165 -1.36 0.13 -9.28
C ASN A 165 -1.10 -1.18 -8.51
N PRO A 166 -1.00 -2.33 -9.21
CA PRO A 166 -0.79 -3.63 -8.56
C PRO A 166 0.52 -3.72 -7.77
N PHE A 167 1.57 -3.02 -8.19
CA PHE A 167 2.83 -3.01 -7.47
C PHE A 167 2.74 -2.25 -6.14
N ALA A 168 1.98 -1.15 -6.11
CA ALA A 168 1.77 -0.37 -4.90
C ALA A 168 1.00 -1.21 -3.86
N VAL A 169 -0.05 -1.91 -4.29
CA VAL A 169 -0.81 -2.84 -3.45
C VAL A 169 0.05 -3.99 -2.95
N ALA A 170 0.91 -4.57 -3.79
CA ALA A 170 1.83 -5.63 -3.37
C ALA A 170 2.80 -5.15 -2.28
N ILE A 171 3.37 -3.94 -2.44
CA ILE A 171 4.21 -3.31 -1.42
C ILE A 171 3.40 -3.08 -0.13
N ALA A 172 2.19 -2.54 -0.23
CA ALA A 172 1.32 -2.30 0.93
C ALA A 172 1.03 -3.60 1.70
N ARG A 173 0.70 -4.70 0.99
CA ARG A 173 0.48 -6.03 1.58
C ARG A 173 1.73 -6.56 2.28
N PHE A 174 2.90 -6.43 1.67
CA PHE A 174 4.16 -6.85 2.27
C PHE A 174 4.47 -6.04 3.54
N ARG A 175 4.40 -4.71 3.45
CA ARG A 175 4.64 -3.81 4.59
C ARG A 175 3.69 -4.09 5.74
N LEU A 176 2.40 -4.32 5.45
CA LEU A 176 1.40 -4.65 6.46
C LEU A 176 1.63 -6.03 7.10
N LEU A 177 2.09 -7.02 6.32
CA LEU A 177 2.51 -8.33 6.86
C LEU A 177 3.69 -8.19 7.82
N ILE A 178 4.74 -7.43 7.47
CA ILE A 178 5.88 -7.21 8.37
C ILE A 178 5.45 -6.49 9.64
N ALA A 179 4.59 -5.48 9.54
CA ALA A 179 4.04 -4.80 10.72
C ALA A 179 3.18 -5.73 11.60
N ALA A 180 2.39 -6.63 11.00
CA ALA A 180 1.62 -7.63 11.72
C ALA A 180 2.52 -8.67 12.41
N MET A 181 3.60 -9.11 11.76
CA MET A 181 4.59 -9.99 12.35
C MET A 181 5.26 -9.37 13.58
N ALA A 182 5.72 -8.12 13.44
CA ALA A 182 6.31 -7.35 14.52
C ALA A 182 5.36 -7.23 15.74
N ALA A 183 4.14 -6.75 15.51
CA ALA A 183 3.13 -6.57 16.55
C ALA A 183 2.67 -7.89 17.21
N ALA A 184 2.77 -9.01 16.49
CA ALA A 184 2.43 -10.33 17.02
C ALA A 184 3.63 -11.08 17.66
N GLY A 185 4.84 -10.51 17.61
CA GLY A 185 6.06 -11.19 18.07
C GLY A 185 6.52 -12.36 17.18
N VAL A 186 6.03 -12.43 15.94
CA VAL A 186 6.32 -13.49 14.97
C VAL A 186 7.59 -13.15 14.19
N ARG A 187 8.55 -14.07 14.15
CA ARG A 187 9.88 -13.76 13.56
C ARG A 187 10.15 -14.41 12.20
N THR A 188 9.29 -15.29 11.74
CA THR A 188 9.48 -15.98 10.46
C THR A 188 8.22 -16.01 9.63
N LEU A 189 8.37 -15.99 8.30
CA LEU A 189 7.23 -16.13 7.39
C LEU A 189 6.54 -17.49 7.51
N GLY A 190 7.29 -18.55 7.83
CA GLY A 190 6.72 -19.88 8.05
C GLY A 190 5.79 -19.94 9.27
N GLU A 191 6.16 -19.23 10.34
CA GLU A 191 5.31 -19.06 11.52
C GLU A 191 4.11 -18.16 11.20
N ALA A 192 4.33 -17.03 10.50
CA ALA A 192 3.27 -16.12 10.07
C ALA A 192 2.17 -16.82 9.25
N ALA A 193 2.57 -17.77 8.39
CA ALA A 193 1.65 -18.55 7.57
C ALA A 193 0.69 -19.45 8.38
N GLY A 194 0.99 -19.71 9.66
CA GLY A 194 0.12 -20.44 10.58
C GLY A 194 -1.04 -19.61 11.14
N TYR A 195 -1.03 -18.30 10.95
CA TYR A 195 -2.07 -17.39 11.45
C TYR A 195 -3.01 -16.92 10.33
N ASP A 196 -4.28 -16.74 10.66
CA ASP A 196 -5.25 -16.12 9.77
C ASP A 196 -5.23 -14.60 9.97
N TRP A 197 -4.48 -13.93 9.09
CA TRP A 197 -4.28 -12.49 9.04
C TRP A 197 -4.91 -11.91 7.76
N PRO A 198 -6.14 -11.39 7.84
CA PRO A 198 -6.88 -10.97 6.65
C PRO A 198 -6.34 -9.67 6.07
N MET A 199 -5.62 -9.75 4.96
CA MET A 199 -5.11 -8.58 4.23
C MET A 199 -6.21 -7.99 3.34
N GLN A 200 -6.92 -6.97 3.82
CA GLN A 200 -8.06 -6.34 3.12
C GLN A 200 -7.65 -5.27 2.10
N LEU A 201 -6.64 -5.58 1.29
CA LEU A 201 -6.16 -4.72 0.21
C LEU A 201 -6.56 -5.31 -1.14
N ALA A 202 -6.85 -4.47 -2.13
CA ALA A 202 -7.20 -4.91 -3.49
C ALA A 202 -6.64 -3.96 -4.57
N VAL A 203 -6.38 -4.53 -5.74
CA VAL A 203 -6.06 -3.81 -6.96
C VAL A 203 -7.36 -3.49 -7.68
N GLY A 204 -7.60 -2.22 -7.98
CA GLY A 204 -8.78 -1.80 -8.72
C GLY A 204 -8.96 -0.30 -8.81
N ASP A 205 -9.90 0.11 -9.65
CA ASP A 205 -10.31 1.51 -9.74
C ASP A 205 -11.41 1.82 -8.73
N SER A 206 -11.04 2.50 -7.64
CA SER A 206 -11.98 2.90 -6.58
C SER A 206 -13.12 3.80 -7.04
N LEU A 207 -12.98 4.45 -8.21
CA LEU A 207 -14.02 5.28 -8.80
C LEU A 207 -15.03 4.46 -9.61
N ILE A 208 -14.74 3.22 -9.99
CA ILE A 208 -15.65 2.38 -10.78
C ILE A 208 -16.33 1.36 -9.88
N LYS A 209 -17.67 1.29 -9.95
CA LYS A 209 -18.44 0.31 -9.16
C LYS A 209 -18.29 -1.07 -9.81
N PRO A 210 -18.08 -2.17 -9.04
CA PRO A 210 -17.87 -3.51 -9.60
C PRO A 210 -18.93 -3.95 -10.63
N ARG A 211 -20.20 -3.57 -10.43
CA ARG A 211 -21.30 -3.85 -11.37
C ARG A 211 -21.17 -3.19 -12.74
N GLN A 212 -20.47 -2.06 -12.85
CA GLN A 212 -20.34 -1.31 -14.10
C GLN A 212 -19.19 -1.81 -14.97
N VAL A 213 -18.20 -2.46 -14.35
CA VAL A 213 -17.11 -3.14 -15.05
C VAL A 213 -17.66 -4.23 -15.96
N THR A 214 -18.66 -5.00 -15.49
CA THR A 214 -19.22 -6.12 -16.25
C THR A 214 -19.99 -5.69 -17.51
N ASP A 215 -20.67 -4.54 -17.46
CA ASP A 215 -21.55 -4.09 -18.55
C ASP A 215 -20.82 -3.32 -19.68
N GLN A 216 -19.66 -2.70 -19.42
CA GLN A 216 -19.02 -1.80 -20.37
C GLN A 216 -17.78 -2.37 -21.09
N LEU A 217 -17.23 -3.50 -20.65
CA LEU A 217 -15.88 -3.94 -21.03
C LEU A 217 -15.78 -5.00 -22.15
N PHE A 218 -16.89 -5.43 -22.74
CA PHE A 218 -16.86 -6.36 -23.87
C PHE A 218 -16.50 -5.72 -25.24
N THR A 219 -16.05 -4.46 -25.29
CA THR A 219 -15.97 -3.70 -26.55
C THR A 219 -14.67 -2.96 -26.89
N ALA A 220 -13.50 -3.24 -26.30
CA ALA A 220 -12.27 -2.53 -26.69
C ALA A 220 -11.05 -3.42 -26.90
N GLU A 221 -10.37 -3.21 -28.03
CA GLU A 221 -9.12 -3.85 -28.46
C GLU A 221 -8.00 -3.66 -27.43
N ALA A 222 -7.26 -4.73 -27.14
CA ALA A 222 -6.36 -4.82 -26.00
C ALA A 222 -5.03 -4.07 -26.21
N ASP A 223 -4.77 -3.09 -25.33
CA ASP A 223 -3.41 -2.61 -25.01
C ASP A 223 -2.74 -3.65 -24.09
N PRO A 224 -1.50 -4.11 -24.36
CA PRO A 224 -0.76 -5.03 -23.49
C PRO A 224 -0.66 -4.57 -22.03
N LEU A 225 -0.67 -3.25 -21.76
CA LEU A 225 -0.68 -2.71 -20.40
C LEU A 225 -2.08 -2.79 -19.74
N ALA A 226 -3.14 -2.73 -20.54
CA ALA A 226 -4.52 -2.95 -20.09
C ALA A 226 -4.73 -4.44 -19.77
N GLU A 227 -4.21 -5.36 -20.59
CA GLU A 227 -4.25 -6.81 -20.33
C GLU A 227 -3.52 -7.18 -19.02
N PHE A 228 -2.36 -6.57 -18.73
CA PHE A 228 -1.68 -6.73 -17.45
C PHE A 228 -2.45 -6.10 -16.26
N LYS A 229 -3.12 -4.96 -16.46
CA LYS A 229 -3.99 -4.35 -15.44
C LYS A 229 -5.18 -5.26 -15.10
N TYR A 230 -5.87 -5.82 -16.09
CA TYR A 230 -6.99 -6.73 -15.84
C TYR A 230 -6.55 -8.05 -15.22
N ALA A 231 -5.39 -8.59 -15.60
CA ALA A 231 -4.85 -9.80 -15.01
C ALA A 231 -4.48 -9.64 -13.52
N THR A 232 -4.26 -8.40 -13.07
CA THR A 232 -3.86 -8.09 -11.68
C THR A 232 -4.96 -7.45 -10.86
N GLU A 233 -6.09 -7.07 -11.47
CA GLU A 233 -7.25 -6.50 -10.79
C GLU A 233 -7.99 -7.59 -10.01
N ASP A 234 -8.05 -7.45 -8.68
CA ASP A 234 -8.68 -8.42 -7.78
C ASP A 234 -9.85 -7.81 -6.98
N ILE A 235 -10.21 -6.54 -7.25
CA ILE A 235 -11.36 -5.88 -6.61
C ILE A 235 -12.68 -6.62 -6.86
N GLN A 236 -12.79 -7.37 -7.95
CA GLN A 236 -13.97 -8.17 -8.30
C GLN A 236 -14.17 -9.37 -7.36
N GLU A 237 -13.09 -9.86 -6.73
CA GLU A 237 -13.16 -10.91 -5.71
C GLU A 237 -13.59 -10.35 -4.36
N ARG A 238 -13.45 -9.03 -4.17
CA ARG A 238 -13.74 -8.30 -2.93
C ARG A 238 -14.54 -7.03 -3.20
N PRO A 239 -15.68 -7.13 -3.92
CA PRO A 239 -16.44 -5.96 -4.36
C PRO A 239 -16.95 -5.14 -3.17
N TYR A 240 -17.09 -5.82 -2.03
CA TYR A 240 -17.52 -5.27 -0.77
C TYR A 240 -16.62 -4.14 -0.24
N LEU A 241 -15.37 -4.05 -0.71
CA LEU A 241 -14.45 -2.97 -0.35
C LEU A 241 -14.93 -1.60 -0.85
N LEU A 242 -15.77 -1.59 -1.88
CA LEU A 242 -16.29 -0.39 -2.51
C LEU A 242 -17.78 -0.15 -2.22
N ASP A 243 -18.34 -0.88 -1.25
CA ASP A 243 -19.72 -0.66 -0.78
C ASP A 243 -19.87 0.71 -0.15
N GLU A 244 -20.91 1.44 -0.57
CA GLU A 244 -21.25 2.75 -0.01
C GLU A 244 -21.72 2.62 1.44
N GLY A 245 -21.42 3.63 2.26
CA GLY A 245 -21.88 3.68 3.65
C GLY A 245 -21.24 2.63 4.57
N ARG A 246 -20.11 2.03 4.18
CA ARG A 246 -19.50 0.91 4.91
C ARG A 246 -18.53 1.35 6.01
N TYR A 247 -17.87 2.50 5.84
CA TYR A 247 -16.67 2.84 6.62
C TYR A 247 -16.93 3.93 7.65
N ASP A 248 -16.38 3.75 8.85
CA ASP A 248 -16.40 4.77 9.91
C ASP A 248 -15.39 5.90 9.61
N VAL A 249 -14.28 5.54 8.96
CA VAL A 249 -13.20 6.47 8.60
C VAL A 249 -12.84 6.26 7.14
N VAL A 250 -12.76 7.35 6.37
CA VAL A 250 -12.26 7.33 4.99
C VAL A 250 -11.13 8.35 4.87
N VAL A 251 -9.94 7.89 4.57
CA VAL A 251 -8.73 8.72 4.43
C VAL A 251 -8.04 8.40 3.12
N GLY A 252 -7.12 9.25 2.68
CA GLY A 252 -6.33 8.97 1.49
C GLY A 252 -5.77 10.23 0.86
N ASN A 253 -4.86 10.02 -0.09
CA ASN A 253 -4.21 11.08 -0.85
C ASN A 253 -4.47 10.86 -2.34
N PRO A 254 -5.64 11.29 -2.87
CA PRO A 254 -5.99 10.99 -4.24
C PRO A 254 -5.13 11.76 -5.25
N PRO A 255 -5.01 11.26 -6.49
CA PRO A 255 -4.13 11.84 -7.49
C PRO A 255 -4.60 13.24 -7.95
N TYR A 256 -3.65 14.17 -8.08
CA TYR A 256 -3.87 15.57 -8.48
C TYR A 256 -3.63 15.82 -9.98
N ILE A 257 -4.04 14.88 -10.82
CA ILE A 257 -3.90 14.95 -12.29
C ILE A 257 -5.26 14.99 -12.97
N THR A 258 -5.30 15.48 -14.20
CA THR A 258 -6.49 15.41 -15.04
C THR A 258 -6.61 14.05 -15.74
N VAL A 259 -7.84 13.66 -16.06
CA VAL A 259 -8.12 12.41 -16.78
C VAL A 259 -7.86 12.64 -18.27
N LYS A 260 -6.82 12.00 -18.82
CA LYS A 260 -6.44 12.14 -20.23
C LYS A 260 -7.28 11.26 -21.16
N ASP A 261 -7.66 10.08 -20.68
CA ASP A 261 -8.48 9.14 -21.43
C ASP A 261 -9.92 9.67 -21.54
N LYS A 262 -10.43 9.80 -22.77
CA LYS A 262 -11.76 10.37 -23.04
C LYS A 262 -12.90 9.46 -22.63
N GLN A 263 -12.76 8.15 -22.80
CA GLN A 263 -13.79 7.18 -22.44
C GLN A 263 -13.90 7.09 -20.91
N LEU A 264 -12.76 7.00 -20.22
CA LEU A 264 -12.69 7.01 -18.77
C LEU A 264 -13.21 8.33 -18.17
N ASN A 265 -12.88 9.48 -18.80
CA ASN A 265 -13.43 10.77 -18.40
C ASN A 265 -14.96 10.81 -18.53
N LYS A 266 -15.51 10.27 -19.62
CA LYS A 266 -16.95 10.17 -19.83
C LYS A 266 -17.60 9.30 -18.75
N LEU A 267 -17.03 8.12 -18.48
CA LEU A 267 -17.52 7.23 -17.43
C LEU A 267 -17.56 7.94 -16.08
N TYR A 268 -16.46 8.57 -15.64
CA TYR A 268 -16.46 9.29 -14.36
C TYR A 268 -17.50 10.41 -14.28
N ARG A 269 -17.81 11.10 -15.38
CA ARG A 269 -18.87 12.10 -15.41
C ARG A 269 -20.26 11.50 -15.28
N GLU A 270 -20.46 10.27 -15.74
CA GLU A 270 -21.72 9.52 -15.54
C GLU A 270 -21.85 9.03 -14.10
N LEU A 271 -20.73 8.77 -13.42
CA LEU A 271 -20.71 8.26 -12.05
C LEU A 271 -20.74 9.34 -10.97
N TYR A 272 -20.17 10.51 -11.24
CA TYR A 272 -19.94 11.56 -10.25
C TYR A 272 -20.40 12.92 -10.77
N ASP A 273 -21.46 13.45 -10.17
CA ASP A 273 -21.98 14.80 -10.45
C ASP A 273 -20.96 15.91 -10.18
N ALA A 274 -19.97 15.65 -9.32
CA ALA A 274 -18.86 16.56 -9.02
C ALA A 274 -17.96 16.84 -10.25
N CYS A 275 -17.97 15.97 -11.26
CA CYS A 275 -17.12 16.09 -12.45
C CYS A 275 -17.65 17.13 -13.46
N GLN A 276 -17.52 18.42 -13.14
CA GLN A 276 -17.89 19.54 -14.01
C GLN A 276 -16.68 20.24 -14.64
N GLY A 277 -16.85 20.76 -15.86
CA GLY A 277 -15.78 21.46 -16.59
C GLY A 277 -14.49 20.64 -16.69
N THR A 278 -13.34 21.31 -16.61
CA THR A 278 -12.03 20.66 -16.43
C THR A 278 -11.83 20.36 -14.95
N TYR A 279 -11.59 19.10 -14.60
CA TYR A 279 -11.41 18.66 -13.21
C TYR A 279 -10.16 17.78 -13.05
N ALA A 280 -9.59 17.78 -11.85
CA ALA A 280 -8.57 16.81 -11.42
C ALA A 280 -9.23 15.57 -10.80
N LEU A 281 -8.58 14.41 -10.86
CA LEU A 281 -9.08 13.15 -10.27
C LEU A 281 -9.43 13.26 -8.79
N SER A 282 -8.78 14.15 -8.05
CA SER A 282 -9.12 14.45 -6.65
C SER A 282 -10.57 14.95 -6.45
N VAL A 283 -11.25 15.41 -7.51
CA VAL A 283 -12.66 15.86 -7.48
C VAL A 283 -13.65 14.69 -7.38
N PRO A 284 -13.69 13.70 -8.30
CA PRO A 284 -14.56 12.54 -8.13
C PRO A 284 -14.18 11.74 -6.87
N PHE A 285 -12.89 11.62 -6.54
CA PHE A 285 -12.47 11.02 -5.27
C PHE A 285 -13.05 11.76 -4.06
N ALA A 286 -13.23 13.07 -4.15
CA ALA A 286 -13.83 13.82 -3.06
C ALA A 286 -15.24 13.36 -2.74
N GLN A 287 -16.07 13.22 -3.79
CA GLN A 287 -17.42 12.67 -3.66
C GLN A 287 -17.36 11.22 -3.19
N ARG A 288 -16.48 10.40 -3.79
CA ARG A 288 -16.33 8.98 -3.48
C ARG A 288 -16.00 8.73 -2.00
N PHE A 289 -15.17 9.58 -1.39
CA PHE A 289 -14.84 9.44 0.04
C PHE A 289 -16.08 9.59 0.92
N PHE A 290 -16.98 10.51 0.59
CA PHE A 290 -18.24 10.69 1.33
C PHE A 290 -19.23 9.55 1.07
N GLU A 291 -19.25 8.97 -0.13
CA GLU A 291 -20.10 7.83 -0.45
C GLU A 291 -19.69 6.57 0.30
N LEU A 292 -18.38 6.31 0.45
CA LEU A 292 -17.85 5.16 1.19
C LEU A 292 -18.07 5.28 2.71
N ALA A 293 -18.14 6.51 3.22
CA ALA A 293 -18.35 6.82 4.62
C ALA A 293 -19.78 6.49 5.08
N LYS A 294 -19.94 5.89 6.27
CA LYS A 294 -21.25 5.70 6.92
C LYS A 294 -21.97 7.04 7.04
N LYS A 295 -23.25 7.06 6.66
CA LYS A 295 -24.09 8.23 6.93
C LYS A 295 -24.47 8.23 8.40
N GLY A 296 -24.28 9.35 9.09
CA GLY A 296 -24.73 9.48 10.48
C GLY A 296 -26.24 9.25 10.61
N GLY A 297 -26.66 8.64 11.72
CA GLY A 297 -28.08 8.58 12.06
C GLY A 297 -28.66 10.00 12.18
N GLY A 298 -29.95 10.16 11.87
CA GLY A 298 -30.66 11.45 11.89
C GLY A 298 -30.69 12.15 13.27
N ASP A 299 -30.16 11.49 14.29
CA ASP A 299 -29.95 11.90 15.67
C ASP A 299 -28.58 12.57 15.93
N GLY A 300 -27.76 12.78 14.88
CA GLY A 300 -26.51 13.54 14.98
C GLY A 300 -25.39 12.82 15.75
N LYS A 301 -25.56 11.52 16.00
CA LYS A 301 -24.55 10.64 16.62
C LYS A 301 -24.07 9.63 15.59
N GLY A 302 -22.78 9.67 15.29
CA GLY A 302 -22.15 8.88 14.24
C GLY A 302 -21.65 9.76 13.11
N THR A 303 -20.58 10.51 13.36
CA THR A 303 -19.86 11.21 12.30
C THR A 303 -18.86 10.26 11.67
N ALA A 304 -19.10 9.86 10.42
CA ALA A 304 -18.03 9.31 9.62
C ALA A 304 -17.15 10.46 9.12
N TRP A 305 -15.84 10.30 9.25
CA TRP A 305 -14.89 11.36 8.95
C TRP A 305 -14.18 11.07 7.61
N SER A 306 -14.20 12.06 6.72
CA SER A 306 -13.49 12.04 5.45
C SER A 306 -12.44 13.16 5.44
N ALA A 307 -11.16 12.82 5.26
CA ALA A 307 -10.08 13.79 5.11
C ALA A 307 -9.14 13.43 3.95
N ARG A 308 -8.50 14.45 3.37
CA ARG A 308 -7.53 14.33 2.27
C ARG A 308 -6.33 15.24 2.52
N SER A 309 -5.12 14.75 2.26
CA SER A 309 -3.90 15.56 2.22
C SER A 309 -3.73 16.21 0.84
N ARG A 310 -3.30 17.47 0.75
CA ARG A 310 -2.86 18.10 -0.51
C ARG A 310 -1.35 18.34 -0.42
N PRO A 311 -0.53 17.92 -1.41
CA PRO A 311 0.87 18.32 -1.44
C PRO A 311 0.94 19.85 -1.60
N THR A 312 1.60 20.53 -0.65
CA THR A 312 1.99 21.93 -0.83
C THR A 312 3.12 21.96 -1.84
N LEU A 313 2.85 22.51 -3.03
CA LEU A 313 3.91 22.92 -3.96
C LEU A 313 4.66 24.08 -3.30
N SER A 314 5.92 23.85 -2.91
CA SER A 314 6.90 24.91 -2.69
C SER A 314 7.42 25.43 -4.02
#